data_AF-A0A9D9Y9F6-F1
#
_entry.id   AF-A0A9D9Y9F6-F1
#
_cell.length_a   1.000
_cell.length_b   1.000
_cell.length_c   1.000
_cell.angle_alpha   90.00
_cell.angle_beta   90.00
_cell.angle_gamma   90.00
#
_symmetry.space_group_name_H-M   'P 1'
#
loop_
_entity.id
_entity.type
_entity.pdbx_description
1 polymer ?
#
loop_
_entity_poly.entity_id
_entity_poly.type
_entity_poly.pdbx_seq_one_letter_code
_entity_poly.pdbx_strand_id
1 'polypeptide(L)'
;MMRAIRRCGFILLMWMPLISNAGTISTTEIVSQTTSAALSCMRWMPVGMCFWLRCSIYECDVETSIKVGHYQPDAVVSSYNELGSNPWTEIRSILGAAQSSAATGLLGSLLAVPIESAGNRTEGGQGNKDHRNLIFRETDVIG
;
A
#
# COMPACT_ATOMS: atom_id res chain seq x y z
N MET A 1 5.78 20.94 41.96
CA MET A 1 5.30 21.42 40.64
C MET A 1 6.09 20.87 39.44
N MET A 2 7.42 20.78 39.46
CA MET A 2 8.22 20.31 38.30
C MET A 2 7.99 18.84 37.88
N ARG A 3 7.55 17.96 38.78
CA ARG A 3 7.27 16.53 38.46
C ARG A 3 5.96 16.33 37.68
N ALA A 4 4.99 17.24 37.79
CA ALA A 4 3.71 17.16 37.07
C ALA A 4 3.86 17.60 35.60
N ILE A 5 4.64 18.65 35.35
CA ILE A 5 4.96 19.15 34.01
C ILE A 5 5.69 18.08 33.18
N ARG A 6 6.61 17.34 33.82
CA ARG A 6 7.39 16.27 33.17
C ARG A 6 6.54 15.03 32.83
N ARG A 7 5.44 14.77 33.56
CA ARG A 7 4.51 13.67 33.28
C ARG A 7 3.49 14.04 32.20
N CYS A 8 3.03 15.28 32.15
CA CYS A 8 2.15 15.75 31.07
C CYS A 8 2.86 15.83 29.71
N GLY A 9 4.14 16.24 29.67
CA GLY A 9 4.91 16.30 28.42
C GLY A 9 5.09 14.93 27.73
N PHE A 10 5.22 13.85 28.50
CA PHE A 10 5.37 12.49 27.96
C PHE A 10 4.07 11.93 27.39
N ILE A 11 2.91 12.32 27.91
CA ILE A 11 1.60 11.88 27.41
C ILE A 11 1.24 12.60 26.10
N LEU A 12 1.66 13.86 25.96
CA LEU A 12 1.38 14.67 24.76
C LEU A 12 2.19 14.23 23.52
N LEU A 13 3.40 13.68 23.71
CA LEU A 13 4.23 13.14 22.61
C LEU A 13 3.71 11.82 22.04
N MET A 14 2.91 11.06 22.79
CA MET A 14 2.33 9.79 22.33
C MET A 14 1.02 9.93 21.54
N TRP A 15 0.53 11.17 21.38
CA TRP A 15 -0.73 11.49 20.68
C TRP A 15 -0.52 12.41 19.48
N MET A 16 0.62 12.35 18.79
CA MET A 16 0.70 12.94 17.45
C MET A 16 -0.04 12.03 16.47
N PRO A 17 -1.21 12.43 15.93
CA PRO A 17 -1.79 11.71 14.82
C PRO A 17 -0.82 11.80 13.65
N LEU A 18 -0.53 10.66 13.01
CA LEU A 18 0.11 10.65 11.70
C LEU A 18 -0.79 11.45 10.77
N ILE A 19 -0.28 12.58 10.27
CA ILE A 19 -0.97 13.37 9.25
C ILE A 19 -1.02 12.50 8.00
N SER A 20 -2.15 11.85 7.76
CA SER A 20 -2.44 11.18 6.50
C SER A 20 -2.77 12.28 5.48
N ASN A 21 -1.87 12.52 4.54
CA ASN A 21 -2.19 13.34 3.37
C ASN A 21 -3.02 12.49 2.41
N ALA A 22 -4.30 12.83 2.26
CA ALA A 22 -5.16 12.33 1.18
C ALA A 22 -4.83 13.04 -0.15
N GLY A 23 -3.55 13.14 -0.48
CA GLY A 23 -2.99 13.87 -1.61
C GLY A 23 -2.10 13.01 -2.50
N THR A 24 -1.62 13.61 -3.59
CA THR A 24 -0.64 12.98 -4.50
C THR A 24 0.61 12.54 -3.74
N ILE A 25 1.18 11.40 -4.11
CA ILE A 25 2.35 10.82 -3.46
C ILE A 25 3.42 10.48 -4.50
N SER A 26 4.68 10.75 -4.15
CA SER A 26 5.84 10.41 -4.96
C SER A 26 6.47 9.07 -4.53
N THR A 27 7.31 8.50 -5.40
CA THR A 27 8.05 7.26 -5.09
C THR A 27 8.93 7.44 -3.85
N THR A 28 9.54 8.62 -3.69
CA THR A 28 10.40 8.92 -2.53
C THR A 28 9.60 8.99 -1.23
N GLU A 29 8.40 9.55 -1.25
CA GLU A 29 7.47 9.55 -0.11
C GLU A 29 7.00 8.12 0.22
N ILE A 30 6.64 7.32 -0.78
CA ILE A 30 6.26 5.91 -0.57
C ILE A 30 7.40 5.16 0.11
N VAL A 31 8.62 5.26 -0.43
CA VAL A 31 9.79 4.56 0.12
C VAL A 31 10.13 5.04 1.53
N SER A 32 10.13 6.36 1.75
CA SER A 32 10.45 6.92 3.08
C SER A 32 9.41 6.55 4.13
N GLN A 33 8.11 6.66 3.82
CA GLN A 33 7.04 6.28 4.73
C GLN A 33 7.04 4.78 5.01
N THR A 34 7.17 3.95 3.98
CA THR A 34 7.23 2.49 4.11
C THR A 34 8.44 2.05 4.92
N THR A 35 9.61 2.66 4.70
CA THR A 35 10.83 2.38 5.47
C THR A 35 10.68 2.80 6.92
N SER A 36 10.09 3.98 7.17
CA SER A 36 9.85 4.46 8.54
C SER A 36 8.87 3.58 9.32
N ALA A 37 7.89 2.99 8.62
CA ALA A 37 6.89 2.07 9.16
C ALA A 37 7.31 0.59 9.03
N ALA A 38 8.53 0.31 8.58
CA ALA A 38 8.95 -1.04 8.22
C ALA A 38 8.84 -2.01 9.41
N LEU A 39 9.20 -1.58 10.62
CA LEU A 39 9.11 -2.44 11.81
C LEU A 39 7.67 -2.67 12.29
N SER A 40 6.74 -1.76 11.96
CA SER A 40 5.32 -1.94 12.30
C SER A 40 4.56 -2.77 11.26
N CYS A 41 4.99 -2.73 10.00
CA CYS A 41 4.31 -3.42 8.90
C CYS A 41 4.95 -4.77 8.56
N MET A 42 6.28 -4.85 8.63
CA MET A 42 6.98 -6.11 8.47
C MET A 42 6.81 -6.93 9.74
N ARG A 43 5.99 -7.98 9.67
CA ARG A 43 5.81 -8.96 10.73
C ARG A 43 7.09 -9.80 10.89
N TRP A 44 8.14 -9.17 11.39
CA TRP A 44 9.45 -9.77 11.56
C TRP A 44 9.41 -10.75 12.73
N MET A 45 9.63 -12.03 12.44
CA MET A 45 9.63 -13.07 13.45
C MET A 45 10.77 -14.06 13.19
N PRO A 46 11.64 -14.33 14.18
CA PRO A 46 12.56 -15.45 14.10
C PRO A 46 11.74 -16.74 14.19
N VAL A 47 11.65 -17.47 13.09
CA VAL A 47 10.87 -18.72 12.99
C VAL A 47 11.76 -19.97 13.07
N GLY A 48 13.08 -19.80 13.07
CA GLY A 48 14.03 -20.89 13.22
C GLY A 48 15.47 -20.46 12.96
N MET A 49 16.33 -21.45 12.72
CA MET A 49 17.74 -21.27 12.40
C MET A 49 18.12 -22.18 11.22
N CYS A 50 19.04 -21.70 10.39
CA CYS A 50 19.63 -22.44 9.29
C CYS A 50 21.10 -22.68 9.61
N PHE A 51 21.57 -23.90 9.35
CA PHE A 51 22.98 -24.26 9.48
C PHE A 51 23.55 -24.50 8.08
N TRP A 52 24.65 -23.82 7.78
CA TRP A 52 25.36 -23.91 6.52
C TRP A 52 26.74 -24.46 6.80
N LEU A 53 27.17 -25.47 6.06
CA LEU A 53 28.56 -25.93 6.14
C LEU A 53 29.36 -25.16 5.09
N ARG A 54 30.26 -24.28 5.52
CA ARG A 54 31.18 -23.58 4.64
C ARG A 54 32.55 -24.22 4.74
N CYS A 55 33.02 -24.79 3.62
CA CYS A 55 34.34 -25.41 3.54
C CYS A 55 35.31 -24.56 2.74
N SER A 56 36.51 -24.40 3.29
CA SER A 56 37.72 -24.06 2.55
C SER A 56 38.48 -25.33 2.15
N ILE A 57 39.61 -25.17 1.47
CA ILE A 57 40.51 -26.28 1.11
C ILE A 57 41.18 -26.97 2.31
N TYR A 58 41.21 -26.35 3.49
CA TYR A 58 41.90 -26.88 4.67
C TYR A 58 40.97 -27.16 5.85
N GLU A 59 39.81 -26.52 5.90
CA GLU A 59 38.90 -26.59 7.05
C GLU A 59 37.45 -26.30 6.64
N CYS A 60 36.50 -26.93 7.33
CA CYS A 60 35.08 -26.64 7.23
C CYS A 60 34.56 -26.08 8.55
N ASP A 61 33.74 -25.04 8.45
CA ASP A 61 33.06 -24.42 9.59
C ASP A 61 31.54 -24.40 9.38
N VAL A 62 30.78 -24.46 10.48
CA VAL A 62 29.32 -24.40 10.45
C VAL A 62 28.87 -22.96 10.71
N GLU A 63 28.44 -22.29 9.65
CA GLU A 63 27.81 -20.97 9.75
C GLU A 63 26.34 -21.09 10.11
N THR A 64 25.90 -20.34 11.11
CA THR A 64 24.50 -20.32 11.54
C THR A 64 23.85 -19.01 11.13
N SER A 65 22.69 -19.06 10.47
CA SER A 65 21.86 -17.89 10.18
C SER A 65 20.46 -18.03 10.78
N ILE A 66 19.82 -16.91 11.09
CA ILE A 66 18.44 -16.90 11.60
C ILE A 66 17.48 -17.06 10.41
N LYS A 67 16.52 -17.98 10.52
CA LYS A 67 15.39 -18.04 9.60
C LYS A 67 14.35 -17.03 10.07
N VAL A 68 14.15 -16.00 9.26
CA VAL A 68 13.20 -14.93 9.54
C VAL A 68 11.94 -15.16 8.70
N GLY A 69 10.80 -15.28 9.37
CA GLY A 69 9.50 -15.06 8.74
C GLY A 69 9.26 -13.57 8.67
N HIS A 70 8.96 -13.05 7.48
CA HIS A 70 8.62 -11.65 7.27
C HIS A 70 7.42 -11.55 6.34
N TYR A 71 6.61 -10.51 6.52
CA TYR A 71 5.59 -10.10 5.56
C TYR A 71 6.01 -8.73 5.04
N GLN A 72 6.62 -8.69 3.85
CA GLN A 72 7.10 -7.44 3.26
C GLN A 72 5.95 -6.75 2.53
N PRO A 73 5.80 -5.42 2.63
CA PRO A 73 4.99 -4.68 1.66
C PRO A 73 5.70 -4.76 0.30
N ASP A 74 5.30 -5.72 -0.53
CA ASP A 74 5.81 -5.96 -1.87
C ASP A 74 5.01 -5.23 -2.95
N ALA A 75 3.81 -4.74 -2.61
CA ALA A 75 2.98 -3.96 -3.51
C ALA A 75 2.48 -2.66 -2.88
N VAL A 76 2.37 -1.64 -3.72
CA VAL A 76 1.68 -0.38 -3.44
C VAL A 76 0.27 -0.49 -4.03
N VAL A 77 -0.74 -0.27 -3.18
CA VAL A 77 -2.15 -0.24 -3.59
C VAL A 77 -2.64 1.19 -3.57
N SER A 78 -3.07 1.68 -4.73
CA SER A 78 -3.65 3.01 -4.91
C SER A 78 -5.15 2.89 -5.13
N SER A 79 -5.96 3.63 -4.38
CA SER A 79 -7.42 3.74 -4.60
C SER A 79 -7.79 5.19 -4.88
N TYR A 80 -8.53 5.44 -5.97
CA TYR A 80 -8.82 6.79 -6.47
C TYR A 80 -10.14 6.86 -7.24
N ASN A 81 -10.58 8.07 -7.57
CA ASN A 81 -11.96 8.30 -8.01
C ASN A 81 -12.13 8.12 -9.51
N GLU A 82 -11.19 8.64 -10.27
CA GLU A 82 -11.28 8.81 -11.71
C GLU A 82 -10.18 8.02 -12.40
N LEU A 83 -10.51 7.34 -13.51
CA LEU A 83 -9.53 6.63 -14.33
C LEU A 83 -8.36 7.54 -14.72
N GLY A 84 -7.14 7.02 -14.54
CA GLY A 84 -5.91 7.76 -14.81
C GLY A 84 -5.53 8.79 -13.74
N SER A 85 -6.30 8.96 -12.67
CA SER A 85 -6.00 9.87 -11.56
C SER A 85 -5.28 9.19 -10.38
N ASN A 86 -4.43 8.20 -10.65
CA ASN A 86 -3.66 7.50 -9.61
C ASN A 86 -2.86 8.51 -8.75
N PRO A 87 -2.94 8.47 -7.41
CA PRO A 87 -2.24 9.42 -6.55
C PRO A 87 -0.71 9.32 -6.68
N TRP A 88 -0.16 8.16 -7.08
CA TRP A 88 1.25 7.97 -7.33
C TRP A 88 1.68 8.72 -8.60
N THR A 89 2.40 9.83 -8.42
CA THR A 89 2.69 10.81 -9.49
C THR A 89 3.37 10.21 -10.72
N GLU A 90 4.35 9.34 -10.52
CA GLU A 90 5.16 8.74 -11.56
C GLU A 90 4.38 7.66 -12.33
N ILE A 91 3.57 6.87 -11.63
CA ILE A 91 2.72 5.87 -12.26
C ILE A 91 1.61 6.53 -13.05
N ARG A 92 0.98 7.57 -12.50
CA ARG A 92 -0.03 8.36 -13.22
C ARG A 92 0.52 8.96 -14.52
N SER A 93 1.75 9.48 -14.51
CA SER A 93 2.34 10.06 -15.72
C SER A 93 2.66 9.02 -16.80
N ILE A 94 3.00 7.78 -16.39
CA ILE A 94 3.33 6.69 -17.32
C ILE A 94 2.06 5.98 -17.84
N LEU A 95 1.12 5.66 -16.95
CA LEU A 95 0.01 4.75 -17.22
C LEU A 95 -1.34 5.44 -17.35
N GLY A 96 -1.52 6.68 -16.87
CA GLY A 96 -2.83 7.30 -16.79
C GLY A 96 -3.54 7.43 -18.15
N ALA A 97 -2.81 7.85 -19.19
CA ALA A 97 -3.36 7.94 -20.55
C ALA A 97 -3.64 6.57 -21.17
N ALA A 98 -2.83 5.56 -20.86
CA ALA A 98 -3.02 4.19 -21.33
C ALA A 98 -4.26 3.55 -20.68
N GLN A 99 -4.48 3.77 -19.38
CA GLN A 99 -5.65 3.29 -18.66
C GLN A 99 -6.94 3.90 -19.23
N SER A 100 -6.98 5.23 -19.40
CA SER A 100 -8.16 5.91 -19.94
C SER A 100 -8.48 5.50 -21.38
N SER A 101 -7.46 5.29 -22.21
CA SER A 101 -7.65 4.84 -23.60
C SER A 101 -8.07 3.36 -23.69
N ALA A 102 -7.50 2.48 -22.87
CA ALA A 102 -7.89 1.07 -22.81
C ALA A 102 -9.35 0.90 -22.34
N ALA A 103 -9.75 1.65 -21.32
CA ALA A 103 -11.11 1.64 -20.80
C ALA A 103 -12.11 2.10 -21.87
N THR A 104 -11.84 3.24 -22.53
CA THR A 104 -12.72 3.81 -23.57
C THR A 104 -12.74 2.98 -24.85
N GLY A 105 -11.71 2.19 -25.09
CA GLY A 105 -11.56 1.33 -26.27
C GLY A 105 -12.30 0.00 -26.15
N LEU A 106 -11.54 -1.10 -26.22
CA LEU A 106 -12.07 -2.46 -26.35
C LEU A 106 -12.97 -2.87 -25.15
N LEU A 107 -12.68 -2.37 -23.95
CA LEU A 107 -13.50 -2.68 -22.78
C LEU A 107 -14.88 -2.03 -22.86
N GLY A 108 -14.93 -0.76 -23.30
CA GLY A 108 -16.17 -0.03 -23.53
C GLY A 108 -17.08 -0.60 -24.60
N SER A 109 -16.52 -1.29 -25.60
CA SER A 109 -17.29 -1.94 -26.67
C SER A 109 -17.70 -3.37 -26.33
N LEU A 110 -16.95 -4.08 -25.47
CA LEU A 110 -17.24 -5.46 -25.07
C LEU A 110 -18.04 -5.58 -23.77
N LEU A 111 -17.93 -4.61 -22.88
CA LEU A 111 -18.62 -4.61 -21.59
C LEU A 111 -19.67 -3.51 -21.59
N ALA A 112 -20.91 -3.85 -21.26
CA ALA A 112 -22.00 -2.88 -21.04
C ALA A 112 -21.83 -2.09 -19.72
N VAL A 113 -20.59 -1.95 -19.24
CA VAL A 113 -20.28 -1.21 -18.03
C VAL A 113 -19.90 0.20 -18.45
N PRO A 114 -20.61 1.22 -17.97
CA PRO A 114 -20.31 2.58 -18.33
C PRO A 114 -18.93 3.00 -17.82
N ILE A 115 -18.12 3.52 -18.74
CA ILE A 115 -16.66 3.68 -18.64
C ILE A 115 -16.23 4.95 -17.86
N GLU A 116 -17.19 5.71 -17.34
CA GLU A 116 -16.88 6.95 -16.64
C GLU A 116 -16.68 6.67 -15.15
N SER A 117 -15.50 7.03 -14.65
CA SER A 117 -15.13 7.27 -13.24
C SER A 117 -15.97 6.53 -12.19
N ALA A 118 -15.43 5.44 -11.65
CA ALA A 118 -16.02 4.70 -10.53
C ALA A 118 -16.44 5.59 -9.34
N GLY A 119 -15.75 6.70 -9.10
CA GLY A 119 -15.96 7.60 -7.97
C GLY A 119 -17.29 8.39 -7.96
N ASN A 120 -17.97 8.52 -9.10
CA ASN A 120 -19.29 9.20 -9.18
C ASN A 120 -20.45 8.22 -9.48
N ARG A 121 -20.18 6.91 -9.55
CA ARG A 121 -21.21 5.90 -9.79
C ARG A 121 -21.73 5.37 -8.46
N THR A 122 -23.05 5.34 -8.33
CA THR A 122 -23.72 4.53 -7.31
C THR A 122 -24.52 3.45 -8.00
N GLU A 123 -24.14 2.18 -7.80
CA GLU A 123 -24.93 1.06 -8.30
C GLU A 123 -25.88 0.53 -7.21
N GLY A 124 -27.04 0.04 -7.64
CA GLY A 124 -28.15 -0.38 -6.78
C GLY A 124 -29.50 -0.01 -7.39
N GLY A 125 -29.98 -0.83 -8.33
CA GLY A 125 -31.22 -0.59 -9.07
C GLY A 125 -32.50 -0.77 -8.23
N GLN A 126 -33.58 -0.13 -8.67
CA GLN A 126 -34.92 -0.21 -8.09
C GLN A 126 -35.53 -1.60 -8.34
N GLY A 127 -35.26 -2.57 -7.47
CA GLY A 127 -35.93 -3.87 -7.55
C GLY A 127 -35.28 -5.02 -6.78
N ASN A 128 -33.97 -4.96 -6.51
CA ASN A 128 -33.28 -6.00 -5.74
C ASN A 128 -32.93 -5.51 -4.33
N LYS A 129 -32.95 -6.41 -3.33
CA LYS A 129 -32.58 -6.09 -1.94
C LYS A 129 -31.07 -5.90 -1.75
N ASP A 130 -30.33 -5.76 -2.83
CA ASP A 130 -28.88 -5.58 -2.79
C ASP A 130 -28.53 -4.16 -2.35
N HIS A 131 -27.30 -4.04 -1.86
CA HIS A 131 -26.76 -2.84 -1.24
C HIS A 131 -27.05 -1.58 -2.05
N ARG A 132 -27.78 -0.64 -1.44
CA ARG A 132 -28.03 0.69 -2.00
C ARG A 132 -26.86 1.59 -1.60
N ASN A 133 -26.39 2.43 -2.53
CA ASN A 133 -25.30 3.40 -2.33
C ASN A 133 -23.89 2.78 -2.26
N LEU A 134 -23.56 1.82 -3.13
CA LEU A 134 -22.18 1.39 -3.33
C LEU A 134 -21.42 2.46 -4.12
N ILE A 135 -20.33 2.98 -3.57
CA ILE A 135 -19.43 3.91 -4.26
C ILE A 135 -18.21 3.13 -4.70
N PHE A 136 -17.96 3.09 -6.01
CA PHE A 136 -16.81 2.40 -6.55
C PHE A 136 -15.58 3.34 -6.57
N ARG A 137 -14.39 2.76 -6.60
CA ARG A 137 -13.12 3.47 -6.77
C ARG A 137 -12.25 2.66 -7.71
N GLU A 138 -11.50 3.37 -8.54
CA GLU A 138 -10.44 2.77 -9.34
C GLU A 138 -9.32 2.30 -8.40
N THR A 139 -8.74 1.15 -8.71
CA THR A 139 -7.71 0.55 -7.86
C THR A 139 -6.58 0.00 -8.71
N ASP A 140 -5.36 0.45 -8.44
CA ASP A 140 -4.14 -0.09 -9.03
C ASP A 140 -3.30 -0.79 -7.96
N VAL A 141 -2.73 -1.94 -8.31
CA VAL A 141 -1.79 -2.68 -7.48
C VAL A 141 -0.48 -2.81 -8.26
N ILE A 142 0.60 -2.29 -7.71
CA ILE A 142 1.91 -2.23 -8.36
C ILE A 142 2.94 -2.81 -7.40
N GLY A 143 3.62 -3.89 -7.79
CA GLY A 143 4.68 -4.57 -7.04
C GLY A 143 5.74 -5.14 -7.96
#